data_AF-A0A958SDZ2-F1
#
_entry.id   AF-A0A958SDZ2-F1
#
_cell.length_a   1.000
_cell.length_b   1.000
_cell.length_c   1.000
_cell.angle_alpha   90.00
_cell.angle_beta   90.00
_cell.angle_gamma   90.00
#
_symmetry.space_group_name_H-M   'P 1'
#
loop_
_entity.id
_entity.type
_entity.pdbx_description
1 polymer ?
#
loop_
_entity_poly.entity_id
_entity_poly.type
_entity_poly.pdbx_seq_one_letter_code
_entity_poly.pdbx_strand_id
1 'polypeptide(L)'
;MIKYITTALVLVLFGLQLNSTTNHQICEGIVPDNDLYIPPFSFFSLDDPTGITEEQFNAVIDKTEAVYKDIIAEMGGDLQFQRNWDDGTVNAFANREGDTWLVAMFGGLARHFTITEDAFMMVVCHELGHHIGGAPKYNGDDWASNEGQA
;
A
#
# COMPACT_ATOMS: atom_id res chain seq x y z
N MET A 1 29.05 -66.47 13.88
CA MET A 1 29.63 -65.48 12.94
C MET A 1 28.57 -64.44 12.64
N ILE A 2 28.98 -63.18 12.73
CA ILE A 2 28.16 -61.96 12.94
C ILE A 2 27.30 -61.62 11.72
N LYS A 3 26.01 -61.35 11.93
CA LYS A 3 25.07 -60.80 10.94
C LYS A 3 25.23 -59.27 10.93
N TYR A 4 25.72 -58.69 9.83
CA TYR A 4 25.73 -57.25 9.63
C TYR A 4 24.39 -56.81 9.05
N ILE A 5 23.56 -56.17 9.87
CA ILE A 5 22.39 -55.42 9.43
C ILE A 5 22.91 -54.05 8.99
N THR A 6 22.99 -53.83 7.69
CA THR A 6 23.24 -52.51 7.09
C THR A 6 21.95 -51.70 7.16
N THR A 7 21.78 -50.93 8.23
CA THR A 7 20.73 -49.90 8.33
C THR A 7 21.12 -48.73 7.43
N ALA A 8 20.44 -48.57 6.29
CA ALA A 8 20.56 -47.38 5.46
C ALA A 8 19.82 -46.22 6.15
N LEU A 9 20.59 -45.26 6.66
CA LEU A 9 20.07 -44.01 7.22
C LEU A 9 19.69 -43.09 6.04
N VAL A 10 18.41 -43.06 5.67
CA VAL A 10 17.90 -42.10 4.68
C VAL A 10 17.65 -40.77 5.39
N LEU A 11 18.61 -39.85 5.28
CA LEU A 11 18.45 -38.45 5.69
C LEU A 11 17.51 -37.77 4.69
N VAL A 12 16.23 -37.68 5.05
CA VAL A 12 15.26 -36.82 4.35
C VAL A 12 15.60 -35.37 4.72
N LEU A 13 16.41 -34.72 3.90
CA LEU A 13 16.57 -33.28 3.92
C LEU A 13 15.27 -32.65 3.41
N PHE A 14 14.36 -32.35 4.34
CA PHE A 14 13.29 -31.40 4.09
C PHE A 14 13.97 -30.05 3.82
N GLY A 15 14.06 -29.68 2.54
CA GLY A 15 14.46 -28.34 2.16
C GLY A 15 13.46 -27.36 2.75
N LEU A 16 13.89 -26.53 3.69
CA LEU A 16 13.15 -25.32 4.01
C LEU A 16 13.14 -24.47 2.74
N GLN A 17 12.02 -24.46 2.04
CA GLN A 17 11.74 -23.41 1.08
C GLN A 17 11.51 -22.15 1.91
N LEU A 18 12.55 -21.32 2.00
CA LEU A 18 12.39 -19.93 2.38
C LEU A 18 11.61 -19.28 1.25
N ASN A 19 10.29 -19.17 1.41
CA ASN A 19 9.49 -18.27 0.60
C ASN A 19 9.98 -16.86 0.92
N SER A 20 10.87 -16.33 0.08
CA SER A 20 11.22 -14.94 0.10
C SER A 20 9.99 -14.19 -0.41
N THR A 21 9.16 -13.67 0.50
CA THR A 21 8.19 -12.64 0.16
C THR A 21 9.01 -11.40 -0.17
N THR A 22 9.40 -11.26 -1.43
CA THR A 22 10.01 -10.02 -1.90
C THR A 22 8.96 -8.94 -1.75
N ASN A 23 9.12 -8.10 -0.73
CA ASN A 23 8.34 -6.87 -0.53
C ASN A 23 8.62 -5.98 -1.75
N HIS A 24 7.79 -6.10 -2.78
CA HIS A 24 7.94 -5.34 -4.01
C HIS A 24 7.06 -4.11 -3.84
N GLN A 25 7.64 -3.04 -3.29
CA GLN A 25 7.05 -1.71 -3.44
C GLN A 25 7.16 -1.35 -4.93
N ILE A 26 6.02 -1.38 -5.62
CA ILE A 26 5.97 -1.36 -7.09
C ILE A 26 5.96 0.07 -7.61
N CYS A 27 5.32 0.96 -6.87
CA CYS A 27 5.30 2.39 -7.09
C CYS A 27 6.12 3.09 -6.00
N GLU A 28 7.07 3.92 -6.42
CA GLU A 28 7.81 4.84 -5.53
C GLU A 28 6.84 5.83 -4.84
N GLY A 29 5.68 6.07 -5.47
CA GLY A 29 4.47 6.69 -4.93
C GLY A 29 3.69 7.47 -5.99
N ILE A 30 2.56 8.09 -5.62
CA ILE A 30 1.71 8.90 -6.52
C ILE A 30 2.42 10.13 -7.09
N VAL A 31 3.38 10.70 -6.33
CA VAL A 31 4.19 11.82 -6.78
C VAL A 31 5.64 11.40 -6.96
N PRO A 32 6.40 12.05 -7.87
CA PRO A 32 7.83 11.81 -8.01
C PRO A 32 8.58 12.02 -6.69
N ASP A 33 9.75 11.39 -6.58
CA ASP A 33 10.70 11.62 -5.50
C ASP A 33 10.84 13.11 -5.18
N ASN A 34 10.60 13.44 -3.93
CA ASN A 34 10.63 14.80 -3.44
C ASN A 34 10.98 14.83 -1.96
N ASP A 35 11.58 15.94 -1.54
CA ASP A 35 11.94 16.20 -0.13
C ASP A 35 10.87 17.07 0.57
N LEU A 36 9.66 17.17 0.03
CA LEU A 36 8.61 18.02 0.60
C LEU A 36 8.02 17.36 1.84
N TYR A 37 7.97 18.12 2.93
CA TYR A 37 7.43 17.65 4.20
C TYR A 37 6.50 18.71 4.83
N ILE A 38 5.21 18.38 4.97
CA ILE A 38 4.17 19.28 5.50
C ILE A 38 3.66 18.76 6.85
N PRO A 39 4.14 19.29 7.98
CA PRO A 39 3.76 18.79 9.31
C PRO A 39 2.30 19.11 9.66
N PRO A 40 1.67 18.37 10.59
CA PRO A 40 0.29 18.61 11.04
C PRO A 40 0.12 19.94 11.77
N PHE A 41 1.20 20.48 12.33
CA PHE A 41 1.24 21.80 12.95
C PHE A 41 2.49 22.54 12.49
N SER A 42 2.31 23.77 11.99
CA SER A 42 3.43 24.68 11.79
C SER A 42 3.25 25.87 12.72
N PHE A 43 4.22 26.10 13.60
CA PHE A 43 4.20 27.21 14.57
C PHE A 43 4.34 28.59 13.88
N PHE A 44 4.76 28.62 12.60
CA PHE A 44 5.05 29.84 11.85
C PHE A 44 4.05 30.15 10.72
N SER A 45 3.18 29.21 10.31
CA SER A 45 2.06 29.53 9.43
C SER A 45 0.84 29.82 10.28
N LEU A 46 0.51 31.11 10.38
CA LEU A 46 -0.78 31.61 10.83
C LEU A 46 -1.87 31.43 9.75
N ASP A 47 -1.54 30.77 8.66
CA ASP A 47 -2.47 30.38 7.60
C ASP A 47 -2.89 28.93 7.86
N ASP A 48 -4.21 28.70 7.91
CA ASP A 48 -4.83 27.37 8.04
C ASP A 48 -4.14 26.32 7.16
N PRO A 49 -4.13 25.02 7.55
CA PRO A 49 -3.68 23.96 6.65
C PRO A 49 -4.41 24.11 5.32
N THR A 50 -3.64 24.40 4.26
CA THR A 50 -4.16 24.81 2.95
C THR A 50 -4.77 23.66 2.13
N GLY A 51 -4.88 22.45 2.70
CA GLY A 51 -5.46 21.25 2.09
C GLY A 51 -6.72 20.78 2.81
N ILE A 52 -6.82 19.48 3.09
CA ILE A 52 -7.96 18.91 3.84
C ILE A 52 -7.65 18.73 5.33
N THR A 53 -8.69 18.68 6.15
CA THR A 53 -8.60 18.38 7.59
C THR A 53 -8.38 16.89 7.85
N GLU A 54 -7.97 16.54 9.07
CA GLU A 54 -7.85 15.15 9.51
C GLU A 54 -9.19 14.40 9.44
N GLU A 55 -10.28 15.10 9.75
CA GLU A 55 -11.64 14.55 9.65
C GLU A 55 -11.98 14.19 8.21
N GLN A 56 -11.70 15.10 7.26
CA GLN A 56 -11.89 14.86 5.83
C GLN A 56 -10.99 13.75 5.31
N PHE A 57 -9.72 13.71 5.74
CA PHE A 57 -8.77 12.65 5.40
C PHE A 57 -9.32 11.27 5.80
N ASN A 58 -9.78 11.14 7.04
CA ASN A 58 -10.35 9.88 7.52
C ASN A 58 -11.67 9.54 6.85
N ALA A 59 -12.56 10.52 6.66
CA ALA A 59 -13.86 10.32 6.04
C ALA A 59 -13.76 9.84 4.59
N VAL A 60 -12.80 10.36 3.82
CA VAL A 60 -12.53 9.90 2.46
C VAL A 60 -12.08 8.43 2.47
N ILE A 61 -11.13 8.08 3.33
CA ILE A 61 -10.63 6.70 3.42
C ILE A 61 -11.75 5.76 3.87
N ASP A 62 -12.52 6.11 4.90
CA ASP A 62 -13.67 5.33 5.39
C ASP A 62 -14.67 5.06 4.26
N LYS A 63 -15.00 6.09 3.48
CA LYS A 63 -15.92 5.98 2.35
C LYS A 63 -15.39 5.01 1.28
N THR A 64 -14.10 5.04 0.97
CA THR A 64 -13.50 4.11 0.00
C THR A 64 -13.42 2.69 0.55
N GLU A 65 -13.00 2.52 1.80
CA GLU A 65 -12.88 1.23 2.46
C GLU A 65 -14.25 0.52 2.50
N ALA A 66 -15.31 1.25 2.86
CA ALA A 66 -16.67 0.71 2.88
C ALA A 66 -17.17 0.20 1.53
N VAL A 67 -16.64 0.69 0.41
CA VAL A 67 -17.02 0.25 -0.94
C VAL A 67 -16.18 -0.94 -1.39
N TYR A 68 -14.86 -0.89 -1.17
CA TYR A 68 -13.93 -1.83 -1.81
C TYR A 68 -13.50 -3.00 -0.94
N LYS A 69 -13.71 -2.94 0.38
CA LYS A 69 -13.27 -4.00 1.30
C LYS A 69 -13.83 -5.37 0.92
N ASP A 70 -15.13 -5.47 0.69
CA ASP A 70 -15.76 -6.76 0.36
C ASP A 70 -15.37 -7.24 -1.04
N ILE A 71 -15.20 -6.32 -1.99
CA ILE A 71 -14.73 -6.63 -3.35
C ILE A 71 -13.32 -7.23 -3.32
N ILE A 72 -12.42 -6.61 -2.55
CA ILE A 72 -11.05 -7.11 -2.38
C ILE A 72 -11.03 -8.45 -1.65
N ALA A 73 -11.89 -8.64 -0.65
CA ALA A 73 -12.04 -9.92 0.04
C ALA A 73 -12.51 -11.04 -0.90
N GLU A 74 -13.45 -10.78 -1.80
CA GLU A 74 -13.87 -11.74 -2.83
C GLU A 74 -12.74 -12.10 -3.82
N MET A 75 -11.77 -11.20 -4.02
CA MET A 75 -10.56 -11.44 -4.82
C MET A 75 -9.43 -12.12 -4.03
N GLY A 76 -9.66 -12.42 -2.74
CA GLY A 76 -8.70 -13.09 -1.86
C GLY A 76 -7.71 -12.16 -1.15
N GLY A 77 -7.97 -10.85 -1.13
CA GLY A 77 -7.16 -9.87 -0.39
C GLY A 77 -7.80 -9.43 0.92
N ASP A 78 -6.98 -8.97 1.85
CA ASP A 78 -7.34 -8.23 3.06
C ASP A 78 -6.94 -6.76 2.87
N LEU A 79 -7.91 -5.90 2.57
CA LEU A 79 -7.68 -4.48 2.35
C LEU A 79 -7.32 -3.80 3.67
N GLN A 80 -6.16 -3.16 3.70
CA GLN A 80 -5.70 -2.37 4.84
C GLN A 80 -5.30 -0.96 4.41
N PHE A 81 -5.66 0.03 5.23
CA PHE A 81 -5.24 1.40 5.07
C PHE A 81 -4.25 1.81 6.16
N GLN A 82 -3.09 2.33 5.75
CA GLN A 82 -2.20 3.07 6.64
C GLN A 82 -2.55 4.56 6.60
N ARG A 83 -3.04 5.06 7.73
CA ARG A 83 -3.56 6.42 7.91
C ARG A 83 -2.51 7.28 8.61
N ASN A 84 -1.48 7.70 7.88
CA ASN A 84 -0.31 8.37 8.43
C ASN A 84 -0.52 9.89 8.50
N TRP A 85 -1.57 10.35 9.21
CA TRP A 85 -1.90 11.78 9.28
C TRP A 85 -0.76 12.63 9.83
N ASP A 86 -0.11 12.22 10.91
CA ASP A 86 0.99 13.00 11.53
C ASP A 86 2.29 12.98 10.71
N ASP A 87 2.40 12.07 9.74
CA ASP A 87 3.54 12.01 8.84
C ASP A 87 3.41 13.10 7.77
N GLY A 88 4.41 13.98 7.71
CA GLY A 88 4.44 15.10 6.77
C GLY A 88 4.90 14.72 5.37
N THR A 89 5.18 13.47 5.07
CA THR A 89 5.55 13.01 3.73
C THR A 89 4.48 13.39 2.70
N VAL A 90 4.88 14.01 1.59
CA VAL A 90 4.00 14.30 0.47
C VAL A 90 4.06 13.13 -0.51
N ASN A 91 3.34 12.06 -0.19
CA ASN A 91 3.17 10.91 -1.08
C ASN A 91 1.97 10.04 -0.68
N ALA A 92 1.74 8.98 -1.44
CA ALA A 92 0.88 7.84 -1.17
C ALA A 92 1.41 6.65 -1.99
N PHE A 93 1.16 5.41 -1.56
CA PHE A 93 1.55 4.23 -2.33
C PHE A 93 0.67 3.02 -2.01
N ALA A 94 0.69 2.04 -2.91
CA ALA A 94 0.09 0.73 -2.72
C ALA A 94 1.14 -0.38 -2.63
N ASN A 95 0.88 -1.41 -1.83
CA ASN A 95 1.75 -2.56 -1.70
C ASN A 95 0.94 -3.85 -1.47
N ARG A 96 1.48 -4.99 -1.89
CA ARG A 96 0.93 -6.31 -1.51
C ARG A 96 1.98 -7.17 -0.85
N GLU A 97 1.59 -7.75 0.27
CA GLU A 97 2.35 -8.81 0.92
C GLU A 97 1.41 -9.97 1.24
N GLY A 98 1.49 -11.04 0.44
CA GLY A 98 0.56 -12.16 0.55
C GLY A 98 -0.87 -11.74 0.23
N ASP A 99 -1.78 -11.99 1.16
CA ASP A 99 -3.18 -11.54 1.09
C ASP A 99 -3.36 -10.09 1.57
N THR A 100 -2.39 -9.49 2.25
CA THR A 100 -2.51 -8.10 2.72
C THR A 100 -2.34 -7.12 1.56
N TRP A 101 -3.40 -6.37 1.24
CA TRP A 101 -3.42 -5.37 0.18
C TRP A 101 -3.46 -3.99 0.83
N LEU A 102 -2.30 -3.34 0.89
CA LEU A 102 -2.07 -2.13 1.64
C LEU A 102 -2.17 -0.89 0.74
N VAL A 103 -2.92 0.11 1.20
CA VAL A 103 -2.86 1.49 0.70
C VAL A 103 -2.36 2.41 1.82
N ALA A 104 -1.24 3.10 1.57
CA ALA A 104 -0.64 4.03 2.51
C ALA A 104 -0.90 5.48 2.10
N MET A 105 -1.55 6.24 2.99
CA MET A 105 -1.90 7.65 2.77
C MET A 105 -1.20 8.51 3.81
N PHE A 106 -0.47 9.54 3.37
CA PHE A 106 0.31 10.42 4.24
C PHE A 106 -0.35 11.79 4.40
N GLY A 107 -0.29 12.34 5.61
CA GLY A 107 -0.92 13.62 5.91
C GLY A 107 -0.23 14.80 5.23
N GLY A 108 1.06 14.70 4.90
CA GLY A 108 1.77 15.71 4.12
C GLY A 108 1.11 15.96 2.77
N LEU A 109 0.73 14.89 2.07
CA LEU A 109 -0.05 14.98 0.83
C LEU A 109 -1.39 15.67 1.11
N ALA A 110 -2.14 15.19 2.10
CA ALA A 110 -3.46 15.72 2.45
C ALA A 110 -3.47 17.23 2.76
N ARG A 111 -2.39 17.74 3.37
CA ARG A 111 -2.24 19.16 3.73
C ARG A 111 -1.65 20.02 2.62
N HIS A 112 -1.21 19.45 1.51
CA HIS A 112 -0.70 20.22 0.38
C HIS A 112 -1.80 21.14 -0.18
N PHE A 113 -1.45 22.40 -0.48
CA PHE A 113 -2.43 23.46 -0.77
C PHE A 113 -3.32 23.26 -2.00
N THR A 114 -2.96 22.29 -2.85
CA THR A 114 -3.72 21.92 -4.05
C THR A 114 -4.66 20.73 -3.82
N ILE A 115 -4.59 20.10 -2.65
CA ILE A 115 -5.37 18.90 -2.34
C ILE A 115 -6.71 19.29 -1.75
N THR A 116 -7.77 19.02 -2.52
CA THR A 116 -9.16 19.03 -2.08
C THR A 116 -9.59 17.63 -1.66
N GLU A 117 -10.77 17.48 -1.05
CA GLU A 117 -11.34 16.15 -0.75
C GLU A 117 -11.45 15.27 -2.00
N ASP A 118 -11.89 15.85 -3.13
CA ASP A 118 -11.99 15.11 -4.40
C ASP A 118 -10.62 14.71 -4.95
N ALA A 119 -9.63 15.59 -4.85
CA ALA A 119 -8.26 15.27 -5.28
C ALA A 119 -7.66 14.15 -4.40
N PHE A 120 -7.87 14.22 -3.09
CA PHE A 120 -7.44 13.18 -2.15
C PHE A 120 -8.14 11.85 -2.41
N MET A 121 -9.46 11.87 -2.62
CA MET A 121 -10.26 10.71 -3.02
C MET A 121 -9.73 10.08 -4.32
N MET A 122 -9.38 10.89 -5.32
CA MET A 122 -8.78 10.40 -6.55
C MET A 122 -7.45 9.68 -6.31
N VAL A 123 -6.60 10.18 -5.40
CA VAL A 123 -5.36 9.47 -5.02
C VAL A 123 -5.68 8.15 -4.33
N VAL A 124 -6.61 8.12 -3.38
CA VAL A 124 -7.01 6.86 -2.73
C VAL A 124 -7.52 5.84 -3.76
N CYS A 125 -8.33 6.29 -4.72
CA CYS A 125 -8.79 5.46 -5.83
C CYS A 125 -7.66 4.99 -6.73
N HIS A 126 -6.66 5.84 -6.99
CA HIS A 126 -5.46 5.49 -7.77
C HIS A 126 -4.70 4.34 -7.10
N GLU A 127 -4.41 4.47 -5.81
CA GLU A 127 -3.68 3.43 -5.07
C GLU A 127 -4.48 2.12 -5.00
N LEU A 128 -5.80 2.19 -4.79
CA LEU A 128 -6.68 1.03 -4.89
C LEU A 128 -6.67 0.45 -6.31
N GLY A 129 -6.57 1.29 -7.33
CA GLY A 129 -6.48 0.91 -8.73
C GLY A 129 -5.31 -0.01 -9.01
N HIS A 130 -4.16 0.18 -8.37
CA HIS A 130 -3.06 -0.77 -8.50
C HIS A 130 -3.52 -2.19 -8.15
N HIS A 131 -4.34 -2.34 -7.12
CA HIS A 131 -4.86 -3.64 -6.69
C HIS A 131 -5.91 -4.23 -7.65
N ILE A 132 -6.85 -3.43 -8.16
CA ILE A 132 -8.07 -3.95 -8.82
C ILE A 132 -8.25 -3.51 -10.28
N GLY A 133 -7.35 -2.69 -10.82
CA GLY A 133 -7.44 -2.10 -12.16
C GLY A 133 -7.32 -3.10 -13.31
N GLY A 134 -6.69 -4.25 -13.06
CA GLY A 134 -6.53 -5.32 -14.03
C GLY A 134 -5.30 -5.14 -14.91
N ALA A 135 -5.48 -5.23 -16.23
CA ALA A 135 -4.41 -5.08 -17.20
C ALA A 135 -4.51 -3.70 -17.90
N PRO A 136 -3.38 -3.11 -18.34
CA PRO A 136 -2.00 -3.59 -18.23
C PRO A 136 -1.42 -3.50 -16.80
N LYS A 137 -0.33 -4.25 -16.58
CA LYS A 137 0.40 -4.29 -15.31
C LYS A 137 1.84 -3.84 -15.49
N TYR A 138 2.47 -3.41 -14.40
CA TYR A 138 3.90 -3.10 -14.38
C TYR A 138 4.71 -4.30 -14.91
N ASN A 139 5.74 -4.00 -15.70
CA ASN A 139 6.53 -5.04 -16.33
C ASN A 139 7.25 -5.89 -15.27
N GLY A 140 6.97 -7.19 -15.25
CA GLY A 140 7.52 -8.11 -14.27
C GLY A 140 6.68 -8.27 -13.01
N ASP A 141 5.53 -7.59 -12.92
CA ASP A 141 4.58 -7.74 -11.82
C ASP A 141 3.29 -8.46 -12.25
N ASP A 142 2.73 -9.25 -11.34
CA ASP A 142 1.54 -10.09 -11.59
C ASP A 142 0.25 -9.52 -11.00
N TRP A 143 0.28 -8.39 -10.30
CA TRP A 143 -0.89 -7.82 -9.66
C TRP A 143 -1.11 -6.33 -9.92
N ALA A 144 -0.06 -5.50 -9.85
CA ALA A 144 -0.16 -4.04 -9.89
C ALA A 144 -0.47 -3.53 -11.28
N SER A 145 -1.68 -3.02 -11.41
CA SER A 145 -2.15 -2.32 -12.59
C SER A 145 -1.36 -1.03 -12.74
N ASN A 146 -0.89 -0.72 -13.95
CA ASN A 146 -0.10 0.48 -14.24
C ASN A 146 -0.85 1.53 -15.08
N GLU A 147 -2.11 1.23 -15.41
CA GLU A 147 -3.06 2.07 -16.11
C GLU A 147 -4.46 1.68 -15.61
N GLY A 148 -5.49 2.40 -16.07
CA GLY A 148 -6.86 2.19 -15.61
C GLY A 148 -7.15 3.15 -14.47
N GLN A 149 -7.89 2.74 -13.44
CA GLN A 149 -8.05 3.58 -12.24
C GLN A 149 -6.76 3.65 -11.39
N ALA A 150 -5.59 3.46 -12.00
CA ALA A 150 -4.25 3.29 -11.44
C ALA A 150 -3.22 4.05 -12.28
#